data_AF-A0A9D7BNY0-F1
#
_entry.id   AF-A0A9D7BNY0-F1
#
_cell.length_a   1.000
_cell.length_b   1.000
_cell.length_c   1.000
_cell.angle_alpha   90.00
_cell.angle_beta   90.00
_cell.angle_gamma   90.00
#
_symmetry.space_group_name_H-M   'P 1'
#
loop_
_entity.id
_entity.type
_entity.pdbx_description
1 polymer ?
#
loop_
_entity_poly.entity_id
_entity_poly.type
_entity_poly.pdbx_seq_one_letter_code
_entity_poly.pdbx_strand_id
1 'polypeptide(L)'
;MLEVYSSDDLIKILPYVFTFGATLILLAYQTVSYYHYRDSLLRDFCVYLFSQTCYLSLAIWMLLVFKSYTESSQIILIAKESLEILTYFFYLIYTTNAIGFDNKKHKLLRTIIKATLITMLIYLPLQLFVIYGLETSNIFIFTGIRLLIFALAILMFWQSFKIKNNRILTYIRSATMIYFFFGVASFTAMFFDIHKYHMVPYHFILIGVITDLIIFSIAMSDRIKHQIIDAQQIAKDKEIELQTIQYKQELVIQEQKEEYRRNIAMDLHDDIGASLSSILIYSELAQKQFFQNQQPPKIFSIISACYPRKSVINCRILSGV
;
A
#
# COMPACT_ATOMS: atom_id res chain seq x y z
N MET A 1 -27.44 -39.59 14.07
CA MET A 1 -28.85 -39.18 14.19
C MET A 1 -28.96 -37.78 13.62
N LEU A 2 -29.60 -37.64 12.45
CA LEU A 2 -30.01 -36.34 11.90
C LEU A 2 -31.38 -36.04 12.51
N GLU A 3 -31.41 -35.40 13.68
CA GLU A 3 -32.63 -34.70 14.07
C GLU A 3 -32.93 -33.67 12.99
N VAL A 4 -34.14 -33.72 12.45
CA VAL A 4 -34.59 -32.78 11.43
C VAL A 4 -34.62 -31.40 12.07
N TYR A 5 -33.69 -30.52 11.68
CA TYR A 5 -33.67 -29.13 12.12
C TYR A 5 -35.02 -28.48 11.84
N SER A 6 -35.56 -27.76 12.83
CA SER A 6 -36.76 -26.97 12.63
C SER A 6 -36.47 -25.83 11.65
N SER A 7 -37.48 -25.40 10.88
CA SER A 7 -37.39 -24.21 10.02
C SER A 7 -36.87 -22.99 10.78
N ASP A 8 -37.21 -22.87 12.06
CA ASP A 8 -36.81 -21.76 12.92
C ASP A 8 -35.31 -21.76 13.22
N ASP A 9 -34.67 -22.92 13.30
CA ASP A 9 -33.22 -23.00 13.54
C ASP A 9 -32.45 -22.60 12.28
N LEU A 10 -32.93 -23.02 11.12
CA LEU A 10 -32.34 -22.65 9.84
C LEU A 10 -32.38 -21.13 9.65
N ILE A 11 -33.50 -20.48 9.99
CA ILE A 11 -33.63 -19.02 9.95
C ILE A 11 -32.62 -18.35 10.88
N LYS A 12 -32.36 -18.92 12.07
CA LYS A 12 -31.38 -18.36 13.02
C LYS A 12 -29.94 -18.52 12.55
N ILE A 13 -29.60 -19.63 11.88
CA ILE A 13 -28.25 -19.96 11.41
C ILE A 13 -27.90 -19.22 10.12
N LEU A 14 -28.90 -18.93 9.27
CA LEU A 14 -28.70 -18.34 7.94
C LEU A 14 -27.81 -17.08 7.96
N PRO A 15 -28.02 -16.08 8.83
CA PRO A 15 -27.17 -14.89 8.87
C PRO A 15 -25.71 -15.21 9.21
N TYR A 16 -25.46 -16.16 10.13
CA TYR A 16 -24.10 -16.57 10.49
C TYR A 16 -23.37 -17.19 9.31
N VAL A 17 -24.01 -18.13 8.61
CA VAL A 17 -23.42 -18.81 7.44
C VAL A 17 -23.13 -17.81 6.33
N PHE A 18 -24.06 -16.88 6.07
CA PHE A 18 -23.86 -15.84 5.08
C PHE A 18 -22.69 -14.90 5.45
N THR A 19 -22.63 -14.44 6.71
CA THR A 19 -21.53 -13.61 7.19
C THR A 19 -20.19 -14.33 7.11
N PHE A 20 -20.17 -15.62 7.42
CA PHE A 20 -18.97 -16.45 7.41
C PHE A 20 -18.42 -16.62 5.99
N GLY A 21 -19.30 -16.91 5.03
CA GLY A 21 -18.94 -16.97 3.61
C GLY A 21 -18.36 -15.65 3.11
N ALA A 22 -19.00 -14.53 3.45
CA ALA A 22 -18.52 -13.21 3.09
C ALA A 22 -17.14 -12.89 3.70
N THR A 23 -16.94 -13.17 4.99
CA THR A 23 -15.65 -12.96 5.66
C THR A 23 -14.54 -13.82 5.08
N LEU A 24 -14.84 -15.06 4.69
CA LEU A 24 -13.86 -15.99 4.14
C LEU A 24 -13.41 -15.57 2.74
N ILE A 25 -14.35 -15.18 1.88
CA ILE A 25 -14.05 -14.64 0.55
C ILE A 25 -13.21 -13.36 0.67
N LEU A 26 -13.59 -12.45 1.56
CA LEU A 26 -12.82 -11.22 1.82
C LEU A 26 -11.43 -11.52 2.38
N LEU A 27 -11.31 -12.46 3.32
CA LEU A 27 -10.03 -12.87 3.88
C LEU A 27 -9.09 -13.38 2.78
N ALA A 28 -9.58 -14.26 1.90
CA ALA A 28 -8.80 -14.78 0.78
C ALA A 28 -8.35 -13.64 -0.16
N TYR A 29 -9.28 -12.78 -0.57
CA TYR A 29 -8.99 -11.64 -1.46
C TYR A 29 -7.95 -10.67 -0.86
N GLN A 30 -8.12 -10.32 0.41
CA GLN A 30 -7.24 -9.37 1.10
C GLN A 30 -5.87 -9.99 1.43
N THR A 31 -5.80 -11.31 1.64
CA THR A 31 -4.53 -12.01 1.82
C THR A 31 -3.69 -11.97 0.54
N VAL A 32 -4.32 -12.20 -0.62
CA VAL A 32 -3.65 -12.07 -1.93
C VAL A 32 -3.20 -10.62 -2.16
N SER A 33 -4.08 -9.66 -1.87
CA SER A 33 -3.77 -8.23 -1.98
C SER A 33 -2.61 -7.81 -1.07
N TYR A 34 -2.58 -8.32 0.17
CA TYR A 34 -1.48 -8.08 1.11
C TYR A 34 -0.14 -8.59 0.56
N TYR A 35 -0.13 -9.78 -0.04
CA TYR A 35 1.10 -10.34 -0.61
C TYR A 35 1.66 -9.50 -1.76
N HIS A 36 0.77 -8.89 -2.55
CA HIS A 36 1.14 -8.04 -3.69
C HIS A 36 1.61 -6.64 -3.26
N TYR A 37 0.84 -5.94 -2.41
CA TYR A 37 1.12 -4.53 -2.06
C TYR A 37 1.98 -4.35 -0.81
N ARG A 38 2.04 -5.35 0.07
CA ARG A 38 2.78 -5.32 1.36
C ARG A 38 2.44 -4.12 2.27
N ASP A 39 1.22 -3.58 2.17
CA ASP A 39 0.75 -2.50 3.05
C ASP A 39 0.50 -3.03 4.47
N SER A 40 1.00 -2.32 5.48
CA SER A 40 0.79 -2.69 6.89
C SER A 40 -0.69 -2.66 7.29
N LEU A 41 -1.48 -1.83 6.62
CA LEU A 41 -2.90 -1.72 6.90
C LEU A 41 -3.70 -2.92 6.40
N LEU A 42 -3.30 -3.48 5.25
CA LEU A 42 -3.84 -4.73 4.73
C LEU A 42 -3.56 -5.89 5.66
N ARG A 43 -2.35 -5.94 6.24
CA ARG A 43 -2.00 -6.95 7.25
C ARG A 43 -2.95 -6.90 8.43
N ASP A 44 -3.16 -5.71 9.00
CA ASP A 44 -4.01 -5.56 10.18
C ASP A 44 -5.48 -5.91 9.87
N PHE A 45 -5.94 -5.60 8.64
CA PHE A 45 -7.27 -6.01 8.17
C PHE A 45 -7.39 -7.54 8.04
N CYS A 46 -6.37 -8.22 7.49
CA CYS A 46 -6.35 -9.68 7.39
C CYS A 46 -6.38 -10.34 8.78
N VAL A 47 -5.66 -9.79 9.77
CA VAL A 47 -5.69 -10.30 11.15
C VAL A 47 -7.09 -10.16 11.75
N TYR A 48 -7.75 -9.02 11.54
CA TYR A 48 -9.15 -8.82 11.94
C TYR A 48 -10.09 -9.84 11.27
N LEU A 49 -10.02 -9.99 9.94
CA LEU A 49 -10.86 -10.93 9.19
C LEU A 49 -10.64 -12.38 9.63
N PHE A 50 -9.39 -12.75 9.93
CA PHE A 50 -9.06 -14.07 10.45
C PHE A 50 -9.70 -14.30 11.83
N SER A 51 -9.58 -13.34 12.75
CA SER A 51 -10.23 -13.41 14.07
C SER A 51 -11.76 -13.53 13.93
N GLN A 52 -12.37 -12.72 13.06
CA GLN A 52 -13.81 -12.76 12.78
C GLN A 52 -14.24 -14.13 12.21
N THR A 53 -13.44 -14.72 11.33
CA THR A 53 -13.70 -16.04 10.74
C THR A 53 -13.64 -17.13 11.82
N CYS A 54 -12.66 -17.08 12.72
CA CYS A 54 -12.58 -17.97 13.87
C CYS A 54 -13.80 -17.84 14.78
N TYR A 55 -14.22 -16.60 15.09
CA TYR A 55 -15.43 -16.33 15.89
C TYR A 55 -16.68 -16.92 15.26
N LEU A 56 -16.92 -16.64 13.98
CA LEU A 56 -18.09 -17.13 13.25
C LEU A 56 -18.07 -18.65 13.12
N SER A 57 -16.90 -19.27 12.89
CA SER A 57 -16.76 -20.72 12.86
C SER A 57 -17.16 -21.35 14.20
N LEU A 58 -16.69 -20.80 15.32
CA LEU A 58 -17.04 -21.29 16.65
C LEU A 58 -18.54 -21.08 16.96
N ALA A 59 -19.10 -19.94 16.54
CA ALA A 59 -20.52 -19.64 16.72
C ALA A 59 -21.42 -20.58 15.92
N ILE A 60 -21.09 -20.86 14.66
CA ILE A 60 -21.80 -21.83 13.81
C ILE A 60 -21.67 -23.24 14.39
N TRP A 61 -20.46 -23.64 14.80
CA TRP A 61 -20.22 -24.95 15.40
C TRP A 61 -21.05 -25.14 16.66
N MET A 62 -21.15 -24.12 17.52
CA MET A 62 -22.03 -24.17 18.68
C MET A 62 -23.51 -24.31 18.30
N LEU A 63 -24.00 -23.51 17.35
CA LEU A 63 -25.40 -23.61 16.93
C LEU A 63 -25.76 -24.99 16.36
N LEU A 64 -24.83 -25.64 15.66
CA LEU A 64 -25.04 -26.94 15.03
C LEU A 64 -24.84 -28.14 15.98
N VAL A 65 -23.83 -28.09 16.86
CA VAL A 65 -23.43 -29.25 17.67
C VAL A 65 -24.05 -29.22 19.07
N PHE A 66 -24.22 -28.03 19.66
CA PHE A 66 -24.66 -27.91 21.06
C PHE A 66 -26.15 -28.01 21.27
N LYS A 67 -26.97 -27.93 20.20
CA LYS A 67 -28.42 -28.13 20.36
C LYS A 67 -28.75 -29.54 20.90
N SER A 68 -27.90 -30.52 20.63
CA SER A 68 -28.07 -31.90 21.10
C SER A 68 -27.51 -32.18 22.51
N TYR A 69 -26.82 -31.22 23.13
CA TYR A 69 -26.24 -31.36 24.48
C TYR A 69 -26.77 -30.25 25.40
N THR A 70 -27.82 -30.57 26.16
CA THR A 70 -28.52 -29.65 27.09
C THR A 70 -27.66 -29.15 28.26
N GLU A 71 -26.54 -29.79 28.55
CA GLU A 71 -25.55 -29.35 29.54
C GLU A 71 -24.30 -28.82 28.85
N SER A 72 -24.42 -27.68 28.16
CA SER A 72 -23.28 -27.01 27.57
C SER A 72 -22.24 -26.67 28.65
N SER A 73 -20.98 -27.05 28.44
CA SER A 73 -19.90 -26.64 29.34
C SER A 73 -19.74 -25.12 29.28
N GLN A 74 -19.79 -24.46 30.44
CA GLN A 74 -19.59 -23.01 30.59
C GLN A 74 -18.33 -22.53 29.85
N ILE A 75 -17.33 -23.41 29.75
CA ILE A 75 -16.06 -23.20 29.03
C ILE A 75 -16.27 -22.75 27.57
N ILE A 76 -17.21 -23.34 26.84
CA ILE A 76 -17.38 -23.05 25.42
C ILE A 76 -18.07 -21.69 25.24
N LEU A 77 -19.00 -21.34 26.13
CA LEU A 77 -19.59 -20.01 26.16
C LEU A 77 -18.51 -18.95 26.43
N ILE A 78 -17.60 -19.20 27.38
CA ILE A 78 -16.46 -18.32 27.66
C ILE A 78 -15.56 -18.20 26.45
N ALA A 79 -15.23 -19.31 25.79
CA ALA A 79 -14.38 -19.31 24.60
C ALA A 79 -15.00 -18.45 23.49
N LYS A 80 -16.32 -18.56 23.28
CA LYS A 80 -17.05 -17.73 22.31
C LYS A 80 -17.00 -16.25 22.65
N GLU A 81 -17.32 -15.87 23.89
CA GLU A 81 -17.29 -14.48 24.30
C GLU A 81 -15.87 -13.89 24.26
N SER A 82 -14.87 -14.68 24.67
CA SER A 82 -13.45 -14.29 24.59
C SER A 82 -13.01 -14.03 23.16
N LEU A 83 -13.42 -14.90 22.23
CA LEU A 83 -13.11 -14.77 20.80
C LEU A 83 -13.83 -13.58 20.16
N GLU A 84 -15.04 -13.26 20.63
CA GLU A 84 -15.77 -12.06 20.24
C GLU A 84 -15.02 -10.78 20.64
N ILE A 85 -14.57 -10.71 21.89
CA ILE A 85 -13.82 -9.56 22.41
C ILE A 85 -12.45 -9.43 21.74
N LEU A 86 -11.79 -10.55 21.50
CA LEU A 86 -10.55 -10.57 20.73
C LEU A 86 -10.77 -10.01 19.31
N THR A 87 -11.91 -10.31 18.70
CA THR A 87 -12.28 -9.77 17.39
C THR A 87 -12.52 -8.26 17.44
N TYR A 88 -13.22 -7.75 18.46
CA TYR A 88 -13.36 -6.31 18.69
C TYR A 88 -12.02 -5.61 18.96
N PHE A 89 -11.11 -6.28 19.67
CA PHE A 89 -9.78 -5.77 19.93
C PHE A 89 -8.98 -5.57 18.64
N PHE A 90 -8.94 -6.59 17.77
CA PHE A 90 -8.29 -6.45 16.47
C PHE A 90 -9.00 -5.45 15.56
N TYR A 91 -10.31 -5.38 15.61
CA TYR A 91 -11.08 -4.37 14.89
C TYR A 91 -10.71 -2.94 15.34
N LEU A 92 -10.56 -2.69 16.64
CA LEU A 92 -10.14 -1.38 17.15
C LEU A 92 -8.70 -1.02 16.75
N ILE A 93 -7.78 -2.00 16.74
CA ILE A 93 -6.40 -1.78 16.25
C ILE A 93 -6.44 -1.41 14.77
N TYR A 94 -7.15 -2.21 13.96
CA TYR A 94 -7.31 -1.98 12.54
C TYR A 94 -7.89 -0.60 12.24
N THR A 95 -9.03 -0.25 12.83
CA THR A 95 -9.71 1.04 12.61
C THR A 95 -8.85 2.22 13.05
N THR A 96 -8.14 2.09 14.18
CA THR A 96 -7.17 3.11 14.65
C THR A 96 -6.07 3.34 13.63
N ASN A 97 -5.45 2.27 13.13
CA ASN A 97 -4.38 2.36 12.14
C ASN A 97 -4.91 2.89 10.81
N ALA A 98 -6.17 2.59 10.46
CA ALA A 98 -6.84 3.07 9.26
C ALA A 98 -7.19 4.56 9.30
N ILE A 99 -7.51 5.10 10.47
CA ILE A 99 -7.74 6.53 10.66
C ILE A 99 -6.44 7.34 10.50
N GLY A 100 -5.28 6.76 10.87
CA GLY A 100 -3.97 7.38 10.62
C GLY A 100 -3.78 8.75 11.28
N PHE A 101 -4.25 8.93 12.52
CA PHE A 101 -4.20 10.23 13.20
C PHE A 101 -2.79 10.62 13.67
N ASP A 102 -2.49 11.92 13.64
CA ASP A 102 -1.23 12.45 14.16
C ASP A 102 -1.18 12.36 15.69
N ASN A 103 -0.24 11.55 16.18
CA ASN A 103 0.01 11.28 17.60
C ASN A 103 0.21 12.56 18.44
N LYS A 104 0.71 13.64 17.85
CA LYS A 104 1.00 14.89 18.57
C LYS A 104 -0.25 15.75 18.75
N LYS A 105 -1.15 15.77 17.76
CA LYS A 105 -2.36 16.62 17.74
C LYS A 105 -3.52 16.01 18.52
N HIS A 106 -3.64 14.68 18.52
CA HIS A 106 -4.82 13.99 19.08
C HIS A 106 -4.49 13.14 20.32
N LYS A 107 -3.81 13.74 21.32
CA LYS A 107 -3.41 13.04 22.55
C LYS A 107 -4.58 12.37 23.27
N LEU A 108 -5.73 13.05 23.37
CA LEU A 108 -6.92 12.53 24.06
C LEU A 108 -7.47 11.27 23.39
N LEU A 109 -7.60 11.26 22.06
CA LEU A 109 -8.06 10.09 21.30
C LEU A 109 -7.14 8.88 21.54
N ARG A 110 -5.82 9.10 21.52
CA ARG A 110 -4.84 8.05 21.83
C ARG A 110 -5.02 7.48 23.23
N THR A 111 -5.26 8.34 24.23
CA THR A 111 -5.49 7.89 25.61
C THR A 111 -6.76 7.04 25.71
N ILE A 112 -7.86 7.47 25.07
CA ILE A 112 -9.11 6.69 25.05
C ILE A 112 -8.91 5.34 24.36
N ILE A 113 -8.25 5.31 23.20
CA ILE A 113 -8.00 4.06 22.46
C ILE A 113 -7.17 3.10 23.31
N LYS A 114 -6.08 3.58 23.92
CA LYS A 114 -5.26 2.77 24.83
C LYS A 114 -6.05 2.27 26.03
N ALA A 115 -6.85 3.14 26.66
CA ALA A 115 -7.71 2.76 27.77
C ALA A 115 -8.67 1.64 27.34
N THR A 116 -9.33 1.80 26.20
CA THR A 116 -10.27 0.81 25.65
C THR A 116 -9.60 -0.54 25.37
N LEU A 117 -8.42 -0.52 24.72
CA LEU A 117 -7.65 -1.74 24.45
C LEU A 117 -7.19 -2.44 25.75
N ILE A 118 -6.75 -1.67 26.75
CA ILE A 118 -6.37 -2.21 28.06
C ILE A 118 -7.59 -2.79 28.78
N THR A 119 -8.73 -2.10 28.74
CA THR A 119 -9.99 -2.60 29.32
C THR A 119 -10.42 -3.92 28.68
N MET A 120 -10.35 -4.04 27.35
CA MET A 120 -10.64 -5.30 26.65
C MET A 120 -9.66 -6.42 27.04
N LEU A 121 -8.37 -6.09 27.18
CA LEU A 121 -7.35 -7.07 27.57
C LEU A 121 -7.54 -7.56 29.02
N ILE A 122 -7.90 -6.67 29.95
CA ILE A 122 -8.21 -7.00 31.36
C ILE A 122 -9.51 -7.81 31.46
N TYR A 123 -10.47 -7.58 30.57
CA TYR A 123 -11.73 -8.31 30.58
C TYR A 123 -11.55 -9.82 30.37
N LEU A 124 -10.63 -10.24 29.49
CA LEU A 124 -10.38 -11.65 29.19
C LEU A 124 -10.04 -12.50 30.43
N PRO A 125 -9.01 -12.17 31.25
CA PRO A 125 -8.71 -12.91 32.47
C PRO A 125 -9.77 -12.70 33.55
N LEU A 126 -10.42 -11.52 33.60
CA LEU A 126 -11.49 -11.27 34.57
C LEU A 126 -12.68 -12.20 34.33
N GLN A 127 -13.03 -12.49 33.08
CA GLN A 127 -14.09 -13.42 32.74
C GLN A 127 -13.80 -14.83 33.27
N LEU A 128 -12.58 -15.32 33.10
CA LEU A 128 -12.16 -16.60 33.66
C LEU A 128 -12.21 -16.58 35.20
N PHE A 129 -11.73 -15.51 35.82
CA PHE A 129 -11.71 -15.38 37.28
C PHE A 129 -13.12 -15.37 37.89
N VAL A 130 -14.08 -14.64 37.31
CA VAL A 130 -15.45 -14.56 37.84
C VAL A 130 -16.13 -15.93 37.81
N ILE A 131 -15.92 -16.71 36.75
CA ILE A 131 -16.61 -18.00 36.59
C ILE A 131 -16.02 -19.07 37.51
N TYR A 132 -14.69 -19.17 37.58
CA TYR A 132 -14.04 -20.18 38.43
C TYR A 132 -13.93 -19.78 39.91
N GLY A 133 -13.89 -18.48 40.22
CA GLY A 133 -13.59 -17.99 41.56
C GLY A 133 -14.81 -17.64 42.41
N LEU A 134 -15.87 -17.12 41.80
CA LEU A 134 -17.02 -16.58 42.53
C LEU A 134 -18.26 -17.47 42.50
N GLU A 135 -18.27 -18.54 41.68
CA GLU A 135 -19.37 -19.50 41.42
C GLU A 135 -20.77 -18.88 41.18
N THR A 136 -20.84 -17.55 41.14
CA THR A 136 -22.05 -16.75 41.03
C THR A 136 -22.01 -16.03 39.70
N SER A 137 -23.09 -16.18 38.93
CA SER A 137 -23.31 -15.48 37.68
C SER A 137 -23.56 -13.99 37.97
N ASN A 138 -22.49 -13.24 38.24
CA ASN A 138 -22.54 -11.81 38.50
C ASN A 138 -22.77 -11.04 37.19
N ILE A 139 -23.99 -11.14 36.67
CA ILE A 139 -24.48 -10.49 35.43
C ILE A 139 -24.20 -8.99 35.45
N PHE A 140 -24.27 -8.36 36.63
CA PHE A 140 -24.01 -6.93 36.81
C PHE A 140 -22.58 -6.51 36.45
N ILE A 141 -21.57 -7.31 36.80
CA ILE A 141 -20.16 -6.99 36.50
C ILE A 141 -19.94 -7.04 34.99
N PHE A 142 -20.41 -8.10 34.34
CA PHE A 142 -20.31 -8.26 32.89
C PHE A 142 -21.04 -7.15 32.12
N THR A 143 -22.26 -6.83 32.56
CA THR A 143 -23.06 -5.75 31.97
C THR A 143 -22.40 -4.39 32.16
N GLY A 144 -21.87 -4.12 33.36
CA GLY A 144 -21.18 -2.87 33.68
C GLY A 144 -19.94 -2.63 32.81
N ILE A 145 -19.13 -3.67 32.57
CA ILE A 145 -17.94 -3.52 31.71
C ILE A 145 -18.34 -3.34 30.24
N ARG A 146 -19.38 -4.05 29.75
CA ARG A 146 -19.89 -3.83 28.39
C ARG A 146 -20.39 -2.39 28.21
N LEU A 147 -21.13 -1.86 29.18
CA LEU A 147 -21.56 -0.46 29.18
C LEU A 147 -20.36 0.52 29.18
N LEU A 148 -19.31 0.22 29.95
CA LEU A 148 -18.08 1.01 29.95
C LEU A 148 -17.40 1.01 28.56
N ILE A 149 -17.29 -0.15 27.91
CA ILE A 149 -16.74 -0.27 26.55
C ILE A 149 -17.58 0.52 25.55
N PHE A 150 -18.92 0.43 25.64
CA PHE A 150 -19.82 1.22 24.80
C PHE A 150 -19.66 2.73 25.02
N ALA A 151 -19.54 3.19 26.27
CA ALA A 151 -19.31 4.59 26.58
C ALA A 151 -17.98 5.08 26.00
N LEU A 152 -16.90 4.30 26.12
CA LEU A 152 -15.61 4.61 25.52
C LEU A 152 -15.69 4.66 23.98
N ALA A 153 -16.44 3.75 23.36
CA ALA A 153 -16.68 3.75 21.91
C ALA A 153 -17.40 5.03 21.44
N ILE A 154 -18.41 5.50 22.17
CA ILE A 154 -19.08 6.78 21.88
C ILE A 154 -18.08 7.95 21.95
N LEU A 155 -17.23 7.98 22.98
CA LEU A 155 -16.22 9.03 23.12
C LEU A 155 -15.18 8.98 22.00
N MET A 156 -14.74 7.80 21.59
CA MET A 156 -13.86 7.61 20.44
C MET A 156 -14.50 8.12 19.15
N PHE A 157 -15.76 7.76 18.94
CA PHE A 157 -16.54 8.18 17.77
C PHE A 157 -16.68 9.70 17.71
N TRP A 158 -17.05 10.33 18.82
CA TRP A 158 -17.13 11.80 18.93
C TRP A 158 -15.80 12.49 18.60
N GLN A 159 -14.68 11.97 19.11
CA GLN A 159 -13.35 12.48 18.79
C GLN A 159 -12.98 12.31 17.31
N SER A 160 -13.42 11.22 16.67
CA SER A 160 -13.14 10.96 15.25
C SER A 160 -13.64 12.06 14.31
N PHE A 161 -14.73 12.77 14.67
CA PHE A 161 -15.21 13.91 13.89
C PHE A 161 -14.29 15.13 13.90
N LYS A 162 -13.35 15.23 14.86
CA LYS A 162 -12.40 16.35 14.95
C LYS A 162 -11.19 16.21 14.01
N ILE A 163 -11.04 15.06 13.35
CA ILE A 163 -9.93 14.80 12.42
C ILE A 163 -10.27 15.37 11.05
N LYS A 164 -9.29 15.96 10.35
CA LYS A 164 -9.48 16.51 9.00
C LYS A 164 -10.01 15.44 8.05
N ASN A 165 -11.02 15.81 7.27
CA ASN A 165 -11.77 14.85 6.48
C ASN A 165 -11.03 14.48 5.19
N ASN A 166 -10.64 13.22 5.07
CA ASN A 166 -10.19 12.60 3.82
C ASN A 166 -11.30 11.68 3.29
N ARG A 167 -11.34 11.39 1.99
CA ARG A 167 -12.34 10.49 1.40
C ARG A 167 -12.32 9.11 2.05
N ILE A 168 -11.15 8.50 2.16
CA ILE A 168 -10.94 7.20 2.84
C ILE A 168 -11.42 7.25 4.30
N LEU A 169 -11.05 8.32 5.03
CA LEU A 169 -11.47 8.49 6.42
C LEU A 169 -12.99 8.61 6.56
N THR A 170 -13.66 9.21 5.58
CA THR A 170 -15.13 9.33 5.56
C THR A 170 -15.77 7.96 5.44
N TYR A 171 -15.26 7.08 4.57
CA TYR A 171 -15.73 5.70 4.46
C TYR A 171 -15.55 4.93 5.76
N ILE A 172 -14.36 4.98 6.37
CA ILE A 172 -14.06 4.32 7.65
C ILE A 172 -14.99 4.80 8.76
N ARG A 173 -15.22 6.12 8.83
CA ARG A 173 -16.16 6.71 9.79
C ARG A 173 -17.60 6.27 9.56
N SER A 174 -18.03 6.18 8.30
CA SER A 174 -19.38 5.72 7.97
C SER A 174 -19.59 4.25 8.31
N ALA A 175 -18.60 3.39 8.03
CA ALA A 175 -18.63 1.97 8.34
C ALA A 175 -18.74 1.76 9.86
N THR A 176 -17.82 2.38 10.62
CA THR A 176 -17.82 2.33 12.09
C THR A 176 -19.11 2.91 12.71
N MET A 177 -19.70 3.95 12.11
CA MET A 177 -20.97 4.52 12.57
C MET A 177 -22.15 3.56 12.39
N ILE A 178 -22.24 2.93 11.21
CA ILE A 178 -23.29 1.95 10.91
C ILE A 178 -23.12 0.74 11.83
N TYR A 179 -21.88 0.26 11.98
CA TYR A 179 -21.55 -0.83 12.89
C TYR A 179 -21.99 -0.52 14.33
N PHE A 180 -21.64 0.67 14.82
CA PHE A 180 -22.02 1.13 16.15
C PHE A 180 -23.55 1.22 16.32
N PHE A 181 -24.26 1.75 15.32
CA PHE A 181 -25.72 1.85 15.33
C PHE A 181 -26.38 0.47 15.46
N PHE A 182 -25.91 -0.52 14.69
CA PHE A 182 -26.40 -1.90 14.80
C PHE A 182 -26.00 -2.56 16.13
N GLY A 183 -24.85 -2.21 16.70
CA GLY A 183 -24.45 -2.62 18.04
C GLY A 183 -25.40 -2.09 19.13
N VAL A 184 -25.77 -0.81 19.06
CA VAL A 184 -26.77 -0.22 19.97
C VAL A 184 -28.14 -0.85 19.76
N ALA A 185 -28.56 -1.06 18.52
CA ALA A 185 -29.82 -1.74 18.21
C ALA A 185 -29.84 -3.15 18.82
N SER A 186 -28.77 -3.94 18.66
CA SER A 186 -28.64 -5.26 19.29
C SER A 186 -28.65 -5.20 20.81
N PHE A 187 -28.00 -4.20 21.42
CA PHE A 187 -27.99 -4.05 22.87
C PHE A 187 -29.39 -3.70 23.39
N THR A 188 -30.10 -2.76 22.74
CA THR A 188 -31.48 -2.43 23.11
C THR A 188 -32.42 -3.62 22.90
N ALA A 189 -32.23 -4.39 21.83
CA ALA A 189 -32.98 -5.59 21.54
C ALA A 189 -32.82 -6.69 22.60
N MET A 190 -31.80 -6.64 23.45
CA MET A 190 -31.63 -7.56 24.57
C MET A 190 -32.58 -7.23 25.74
N PHE A 191 -33.06 -5.98 25.86
CA PHE A 191 -34.01 -5.57 26.91
C PHE A 191 -35.47 -5.73 26.49
N PHE A 192 -35.74 -5.71 25.19
CA PHE A 192 -37.07 -5.96 24.65
C PHE A 192 -37.19 -7.46 24.35
N ASP A 193 -38.28 -8.10 24.78
CA ASP A 193 -38.54 -9.52 24.53
C ASP A 193 -38.93 -9.78 23.06
N ILE A 194 -37.97 -9.55 22.16
CA ILE A 194 -38.12 -9.66 20.70
C ILE A 194 -38.18 -11.13 20.26
N HIS A 195 -38.06 -12.08 21.20
CA HIS A 195 -38.20 -13.51 20.93
C HIS A 195 -39.53 -13.85 20.23
N LYS A 196 -40.57 -13.04 20.44
CA LYS A 196 -41.87 -13.16 19.72
C LYS A 196 -41.76 -13.02 18.20
N TYR A 197 -40.71 -12.40 17.68
CA TYR A 197 -40.50 -12.17 16.24
C TYR A 197 -39.48 -13.14 15.61
N HIS A 198 -39.09 -14.22 16.30
CA HIS A 198 -38.06 -15.17 15.86
C HIS A 198 -36.67 -14.54 15.55
N MET A 199 -36.48 -13.25 15.86
CA MET A 199 -35.20 -12.55 15.70
C MET A 199 -34.40 -12.63 16.99
N VAL A 200 -33.11 -12.97 16.84
CA VAL A 200 -32.17 -12.97 17.95
C VAL A 200 -31.44 -11.62 17.94
N PRO A 201 -31.22 -10.96 19.10
CA PRO A 201 -30.53 -9.66 19.14
C PRO A 201 -29.22 -9.62 18.34
N TYR A 202 -28.45 -10.71 18.35
CA TYR A 202 -27.21 -10.86 17.59
C TYR A 202 -27.34 -10.71 16.07
N HIS A 203 -28.52 -10.92 15.48
CA HIS A 203 -28.73 -10.72 14.04
C HIS A 203 -28.48 -9.28 13.61
N PHE A 204 -28.79 -8.30 14.46
CA PHE A 204 -28.51 -6.89 14.18
C PHE A 204 -27.01 -6.62 14.07
N ILE A 205 -26.20 -7.18 14.99
CA ILE A 205 -24.73 -7.05 14.93
C ILE A 205 -24.19 -7.65 13.64
N LEU A 206 -24.69 -8.81 13.21
CA LEU A 206 -24.23 -9.47 11.98
C LEU A 206 -24.50 -8.63 10.72
N ILE A 207 -25.66 -7.97 10.65
CA ILE A 207 -25.98 -7.02 9.57
C ILE A 207 -25.00 -5.84 9.60
N GLY A 208 -24.69 -5.34 10.80
CA GLY A 208 -23.66 -4.34 11.02
C GLY A 208 -22.30 -4.81 10.50
N VAL A 209 -21.85 -6.01 10.86
CA VAL A 209 -20.59 -6.61 10.40
C VAL A 209 -20.55 -6.68 8.87
N ILE A 210 -21.59 -7.18 8.20
CA ILE A 210 -21.59 -7.27 6.73
C ILE A 210 -21.47 -5.90 6.09
N THR A 211 -22.26 -4.94 6.56
CA THR A 211 -22.27 -3.59 5.99
C THR A 211 -20.91 -2.93 6.18
N ASP A 212 -20.33 -3.09 7.36
CA ASP A 212 -18.99 -2.62 7.70
C ASP A 212 -17.93 -3.23 6.77
N LEU A 213 -17.95 -4.56 6.59
CA LEU A 213 -17.04 -5.29 5.69
C LEU A 213 -17.14 -4.81 4.23
N ILE A 214 -18.35 -4.56 3.73
CA ILE A 214 -18.56 -4.05 2.37
C ILE A 214 -17.94 -2.65 2.22
N ILE A 215 -18.25 -1.74 3.15
CA ILE A 215 -17.75 -0.35 3.08
C ILE A 215 -16.23 -0.32 3.24
N PHE A 216 -15.68 -1.10 4.19
CA PHE A 216 -14.22 -1.20 4.36
C PHE A 216 -13.54 -1.81 3.15
N SER A 217 -14.12 -2.85 2.52
CA SER A 217 -13.57 -3.40 1.30
C SER A 217 -13.50 -2.37 0.17
N ILE A 218 -14.55 -1.55 -0.01
CA ILE A 218 -14.57 -0.46 -0.99
C ILE A 218 -13.48 0.58 -0.65
N ALA A 219 -13.39 1.00 0.61
CA ALA A 219 -12.39 1.97 1.07
C ALA A 219 -10.95 1.49 0.83
N MET A 220 -10.70 0.20 1.05
CA MET A 220 -9.40 -0.42 0.81
C MET A 220 -9.08 -0.52 -0.68
N SER A 221 -10.04 -0.93 -1.52
CA SER A 221 -9.84 -0.97 -2.97
C SER A 221 -9.56 0.42 -3.56
N ASP A 222 -10.26 1.46 -3.09
CA ASP A 222 -10.03 2.84 -3.52
C ASP A 222 -8.62 3.32 -3.13
N ARG A 223 -8.18 3.03 -1.90
CA ARG A 223 -6.82 3.34 -1.45
C ARG A 223 -5.76 2.64 -2.28
N ILE A 224 -5.91 1.34 -2.54
CA ILE A 224 -4.97 0.57 -3.36
C ILE A 224 -4.87 1.17 -4.76
N LYS A 225 -6.01 1.51 -5.37
CA LYS A 225 -6.05 2.15 -6.69
C LYS A 225 -5.27 3.46 -6.70
N HIS A 226 -5.45 4.29 -5.69
CA HIS A 226 -4.69 5.54 -5.56
C HIS A 226 -3.18 5.30 -5.39
N GLN A 227 -2.78 4.32 -4.56
CA GLN A 227 -1.37 3.96 -4.41
C GLN A 227 -0.72 3.49 -5.74
N ILE A 228 -1.46 2.74 -6.56
CA ILE A 228 -0.97 2.30 -7.87
C ILE A 228 -0.80 3.48 -8.83
N ILE A 229 -1.78 4.39 -8.87
CA ILE A 229 -1.73 5.58 -9.72
C ILE A 229 -0.54 6.46 -9.33
N ASP A 230 -0.33 6.68 -8.04
CA ASP A 230 0.79 7.48 -7.53
C ASP A 230 2.13 6.83 -7.87
N ALA A 231 2.25 5.51 -7.71
CA ALA A 231 3.45 4.77 -8.07
C ALA A 231 3.75 4.83 -9.58
N GLN A 232 2.71 4.74 -10.43
CA GLN A 232 2.85 4.88 -11.88
C GLN A 232 3.27 6.30 -12.28
N GLN A 233 2.75 7.33 -11.61
CA GLN A 233 3.12 8.71 -11.88
C GLN A 233 4.59 8.96 -11.51
N ILE A 234 5.02 8.50 -10.33
CA ILE A 234 6.43 8.58 -9.91
C ILE A 234 7.36 7.84 -10.90
N ALA A 235 6.94 6.68 -11.41
CA ALA A 235 7.72 5.94 -12.40
C ALA A 235 7.86 6.71 -13.72
N LYS A 236 6.77 7.31 -14.21
CA LYS A 236 6.78 8.14 -15.42
C LYS A 236 7.62 9.40 -15.25
N ASP A 237 7.52 10.07 -14.10
CA ASP A 237 8.30 11.27 -13.81
C ASP A 237 9.81 10.96 -13.81
N LYS A 238 10.21 9.80 -13.26
CA LYS A 238 11.60 9.31 -13.33
C LYS A 238 12.05 8.97 -14.74
N GLU A 239 11.17 8.39 -15.55
CA GLU A 239 11.49 8.08 -16.96
C GLU A 239 11.73 9.36 -17.76
N ILE A 240 10.89 10.38 -17.58
CA ILE A 240 11.05 11.70 -18.20
C ILE A 240 12.36 12.37 -17.74
N GLU A 241 12.70 12.27 -16.46
CA GLU A 241 13.97 12.79 -15.94
C GLU A 241 15.17 12.12 -16.60
N LEU A 242 15.15 10.78 -16.73
CA LEU A 242 16.22 10.03 -17.40
C LEU A 242 16.35 10.41 -18.88
N GLN A 243 15.23 10.52 -19.61
CA GLN A 243 15.23 10.97 -21.00
C GLN A 243 15.80 12.38 -21.15
N THR A 244 15.46 13.28 -20.22
CA THR A 244 15.97 14.65 -20.22
C THR A 244 17.48 14.68 -19.99
N ILE A 245 17.99 13.83 -19.10
CA ILE A 245 19.44 13.70 -18.86
C ILE A 245 20.14 13.14 -20.10
N GLN A 246 19.60 12.11 -20.74
CA GLN A 246 20.15 11.53 -21.97
C GLN A 246 20.19 12.55 -23.11
N TYR A 247 19.09 13.27 -23.33
CA TYR A 247 19.03 14.32 -24.34
C TYR A 247 20.07 15.42 -24.10
N LYS A 248 20.24 15.87 -22.85
CA LYS A 248 21.29 16.84 -22.50
C LYS A 248 22.70 16.30 -22.78
N GLN A 249 22.95 15.02 -22.52
CA GLN A 249 24.25 14.40 -22.83
C GLN A 249 24.49 14.36 -24.35
N GLU A 250 23.46 14.02 -25.13
CA GLU A 250 23.56 14.03 -26.59
C GLU A 250 23.86 15.42 -27.15
N LEU A 251 23.22 16.46 -26.61
CA LEU A 251 23.51 17.86 -26.96
C LEU A 251 24.98 18.23 -26.66
N VAL A 252 25.49 17.88 -25.48
CA VAL A 252 26.89 18.13 -25.13
C VAL A 252 27.85 17.41 -26.09
N ILE A 253 27.55 16.15 -26.44
CA ILE A 253 28.35 15.40 -27.41
C ILE A 253 28.29 16.04 -28.81
N GLN A 254 27.13 16.56 -29.22
CA GLN A 254 26.98 17.27 -30.49
C GLN A 254 27.79 18.57 -30.51
N GLU A 255 27.69 19.37 -29.45
CA GLU A 255 28.46 20.61 -29.29
C GLU A 255 29.98 20.33 -29.36
N GLN A 256 30.45 19.30 -28.65
CA GLN A 256 31.85 18.88 -28.71
C GLN A 256 32.28 18.43 -30.11
N LYS A 257 31.41 17.72 -30.84
CA LYS A 257 31.70 17.32 -32.23
C LYS A 257 31.78 18.53 -33.16
N GLU A 258 30.92 19.52 -32.98
CA GLU A 258 30.97 20.74 -33.77
C GLU A 258 32.21 21.58 -33.48
N GLU A 259 32.56 21.72 -32.20
CA GLU A 259 33.80 22.38 -31.79
C GLU A 259 35.02 21.70 -32.40
N TYR A 260 35.08 20.36 -32.33
CA TYR A 260 36.15 19.58 -32.96
C TYR A 260 36.22 19.79 -34.48
N ARG A 261 35.07 19.86 -35.16
CA ARG A 261 35.02 20.19 -36.60
C ARG A 261 35.54 21.59 -36.92
N ARG A 262 35.22 22.59 -36.09
CA ARG A 262 35.73 23.96 -36.26
C ARG A 262 37.25 24.01 -36.08
N ASN A 263 37.76 23.33 -35.05
CA ASN A 263 39.20 23.26 -34.79
C ASN A 263 39.94 22.60 -35.96
N ILE A 264 39.45 21.45 -36.47
CA ILE A 264 40.02 20.82 -37.67
C ILE A 264 39.97 21.76 -38.88
N ALA A 265 38.85 22.45 -39.11
CA ALA A 265 38.72 23.34 -40.25
C ALA A 265 39.71 24.52 -40.17
N MET A 266 39.97 25.03 -38.97
CA MET A 266 40.97 26.06 -38.72
C MET A 266 42.39 25.55 -38.94
N ASP A 267 42.74 24.40 -38.35
CA ASP A 267 44.04 23.75 -38.55
C ASP A 267 44.29 23.46 -40.03
N LEU A 268 43.28 22.94 -40.75
CA LEU A 268 43.36 22.65 -42.17
C LEU A 268 43.50 23.93 -43.02
N HIS A 269 42.78 25.00 -42.65
CA HIS A 269 42.90 26.29 -43.30
C HIS A 269 44.32 26.86 -43.17
N ASP A 270 44.91 26.75 -41.99
CA ASP A 270 46.28 27.21 -41.72
C ASP A 270 47.32 26.35 -42.45
N ASP A 271 47.16 25.03 -42.46
CA ASP A 271 48.01 24.09 -43.22
C ASP A 271 47.94 24.34 -44.74
N ILE A 272 46.75 24.58 -45.28
CA ILE A 272 46.56 24.93 -46.69
C ILE A 272 47.16 26.31 -46.98
N GLY A 273 46.94 27.30 -46.10
CA GLY A 273 47.52 28.64 -46.21
C GLY A 273 49.05 28.62 -46.20
N ALA A 274 49.65 27.85 -45.31
CA ALA A 274 51.10 27.62 -45.24
C ALA A 274 51.62 26.89 -46.48
N SER A 275 50.91 25.85 -46.93
CA SER A 275 51.26 25.10 -48.16
C SER A 275 51.23 26.01 -49.39
N LEU A 276 50.16 26.79 -49.60
CA LEU A 276 50.06 27.74 -50.71
C LEU A 276 51.12 28.83 -50.66
N SER A 277 51.39 29.36 -49.45
CA SER A 277 52.45 30.35 -49.25
C SER A 277 53.82 29.77 -49.61
N SER A 278 54.10 28.52 -49.22
CA SER A 278 55.33 27.83 -49.59
C SER A 278 55.44 27.63 -51.10
N ILE A 279 54.35 27.23 -51.78
CA ILE A 279 54.31 27.07 -53.24
C ILE A 279 54.60 28.41 -53.95
N LEU A 280 54.01 29.52 -53.48
CA LEU A 280 54.27 30.86 -53.98
C LEU A 280 55.74 31.24 -53.84
N ILE A 281 56.33 31.05 -52.66
CA ILE A 281 57.75 31.32 -52.41
C ILE A 281 58.64 30.49 -53.33
N TYR A 282 58.37 29.19 -53.46
CA TYR A 282 59.15 28.32 -54.36
C TYR A 282 58.98 28.71 -55.83
N SER A 283 57.79 29.13 -56.25
CA SER A 283 57.52 29.63 -57.60
C SER A 283 58.30 30.92 -57.89
N GLU A 284 58.31 31.87 -56.95
CA GLU A 284 59.09 33.11 -57.08
C GLU A 284 60.59 32.84 -57.13
N LEU A 285 61.10 31.94 -56.27
CA LEU A 285 62.52 31.56 -56.26
C LEU A 285 62.93 30.90 -57.59
N ALA A 286 62.10 29.99 -58.11
CA ALA A 286 62.33 29.35 -59.40
C ALA A 286 62.31 30.38 -60.55
N GLN A 287 61.40 31.35 -60.52
CA GLN A 287 61.34 32.42 -61.51
C GLN A 287 62.58 33.34 -61.44
N LYS A 288 63.02 33.72 -60.23
CA LYS A 288 64.26 34.50 -60.03
C LYS A 288 65.51 33.74 -60.51
N GLN A 289 65.60 32.44 -60.23
CA GLN A 289 66.69 31.59 -60.72
C GLN A 289 66.70 31.47 -62.25
N PHE A 290 65.52 31.45 -62.89
CA PHE A 290 65.39 31.48 -64.35
C PHE A 290 66.02 32.71 -64.99
N PHE A 291 65.69 33.88 -64.44
CA PHE A 291 66.15 35.17 -64.97
C PHE A 291 67.65 35.38 -64.73
N GLN A 292 68.23 34.78 -63.69
CA GLN A 292 69.67 34.88 -63.40
C GLN A 292 70.54 33.87 -64.16
N ASN A 293 70.05 32.66 -64.47
CA ASN A 293 70.92 31.56 -64.94
C ASN A 293 70.58 30.92 -66.31
N GLN A 294 69.55 31.36 -67.04
CA GLN A 294 69.18 30.84 -68.39
C GLN A 294 69.21 29.29 -68.53
N GLN A 295 68.77 28.54 -67.52
CA GLN A 295 68.57 27.09 -67.61
C GLN A 295 67.19 26.69 -67.06
N PRO A 296 66.48 25.72 -67.68
CA PRO A 296 65.15 25.31 -67.24
C PRO A 296 65.19 24.57 -65.90
N PRO A 297 64.14 24.62 -65.06
CA PRO A 297 64.22 24.12 -63.70
C PRO A 297 63.89 22.62 -63.74
N LYS A 298 64.54 21.81 -62.89
CA LYS A 298 64.13 20.42 -62.74
C LYS A 298 62.82 20.36 -61.91
N ILE A 299 61.68 20.45 -62.60
CA ILE A 299 60.32 20.48 -62.00
C ILE A 299 60.04 19.23 -61.13
N PHE A 300 60.68 18.10 -61.43
CA PHE A 300 60.39 16.81 -60.78
C PHE A 300 60.85 16.71 -59.30
N SER A 301 61.92 17.42 -58.90
CA SER A 301 62.40 17.37 -57.51
C SER A 301 61.61 18.28 -56.55
N ILE A 302 60.87 19.25 -57.10
CA ILE A 302 60.09 20.22 -56.31
C ILE A 302 58.73 19.62 -55.93
N ILE A 303 58.10 18.87 -56.85
CA ILE A 303 56.83 18.17 -56.60
C ILE A 303 57.02 17.07 -55.53
N SER A 304 58.16 16.37 -55.52
CA SER A 304 58.47 15.36 -54.50
C SER A 304 58.71 15.92 -53.09
N ALA A 305 59.04 17.20 -52.97
CA ALA A 305 59.23 17.87 -51.67
C ALA A 305 57.91 18.41 -51.10
N CYS A 306 56.95 18.81 -51.95
CA CYS A 306 55.64 19.29 -51.53
C CYS A 306 54.64 18.18 -51.16
N TYR A 307 54.87 16.92 -51.57
CA TYR A 307 54.09 15.75 -51.13
C TYR A 307 54.95 14.84 -50.24
N PRO A 308 55.02 15.07 -48.92
CA PRO A 308 55.57 14.07 -48.03
C PRO A 308 54.61 12.86 -48.04
N ARG A 309 55.13 11.71 -48.43
CA ARG A 309 54.43 10.41 -48.38
C ARG A 309 53.97 10.18 -46.94
N LYS A 310 52.70 10.47 -46.61
CA LYS A 310 52.11 10.17 -45.29
C LYS A 310 52.19 8.66 -45.08
N SER A 311 53.13 8.25 -44.24
CA SER A 311 53.23 6.91 -43.69
C SER A 311 51.98 6.60 -42.89
N VAL A 312 51.25 5.59 -43.36
CA VAL A 312 50.42 4.63 -42.61
C VAL A 312 50.12 5.05 -41.16
N ILE A 313 48.94 5.64 -40.95
CA ILE A 313 48.35 5.75 -39.62
C ILE A 313 47.95 4.34 -39.21
N ASN A 314 48.66 3.81 -38.21
CA ASN A 314 48.43 2.52 -37.61
C ASN A 314 47.11 2.58 -36.83
N CYS A 315 46.02 2.10 -37.42
CA CYS A 315 44.75 1.84 -36.74
C CYS A 315 44.98 0.71 -35.72
N ARG A 316 45.39 1.05 -34.50
CA ARG A 316 45.28 0.13 -33.36
C ARG A 316 43.85 0.21 -32.84
N ILE A 317 43.03 -0.67 -33.40
CA ILE A 317 41.73 -1.08 -32.89
C ILE A 317 41.92 -1.48 -31.42
N LEU A 318 41.29 -0.74 -30.51
CA LEU A 318 40.96 -1.23 -29.17
C LEU A 318 39.84 -2.26 -29.35
N SER A 319 40.24 -3.54 -29.43
CA SER A 319 39.46 -4.66 -28.90
C SER A 319 39.24 -4.38 -27.41
N GLY A 320 38.03 -4.41 -26.84
CA GLY A 320 37.07 -5.48 -27.02
C GLY A 320 37.46 -6.67 -26.14
N VAL A 321 37.58 -6.45 -24.82
CA VAL A 321 37.27 -7.38 -23.71
C VAL A 321 36.79 -6.54 -22.54
#